data_AF-A0A8T5Q9V8-F1
#
_entry.id   AF-A0A8T5Q9V8-F1
#
_cell.length_a   1.000
_cell.length_b   1.000
_cell.length_c   1.000
_cell.angle_alpha   90.00
_cell.angle_beta   90.00
_cell.angle_gamma   90.00
#
_symmetry.space_group_name_H-M   'P 1'
#
loop_
_entity.id
_entity.type
_entity.pdbx_description
1 polymer ?
#
loop_
_entity_poly.entity_id
_entity_poly.type
_entity_poly.pdbx_seq_one_letter_code
_entity_poly.pdbx_strand_id
1 'polypeptide(L)' 'MPEKKFWRCNVCNDIHYGIAGPKLCPTCSTEDAYVEATKEEAQKVIGL' A
#
# COMPACT_ATOMS: atom_id res chain seq x y z
N MET A 1 19.70 -4.60 -5.99
CA MET A 1 18.37 -5.22 -6.20
C MET A 1 17.36 -4.32 -5.50
N PRO A 2 16.23 -3.94 -6.12
CA PRO A 2 15.24 -3.10 -5.45
C PRO A 2 14.58 -3.84 -4.30
N GLU A 3 14.48 -3.18 -3.14
CA GLU A 3 13.83 -3.72 -1.94
C GLU A 3 12.30 -3.56 -2.06
N LYS A 4 11.55 -4.61 -1.68
CA LYS A 4 10.09 -4.52 -1.60
C LYS A 4 9.69 -3.87 -0.28
N LYS A 5 8.73 -2.96 -0.35
CA LYS A 5 8.18 -2.24 0.79
C LYS A 5 6.66 -2.39 0.84
N PHE A 6 6.06 -2.01 1.95
CA PHE A 6 4.62 -1.88 2.06
C PHE A 6 4.19 -0.53 1.53
N TRP A 7 3.07 -0.53 0.82
CA TRP A 7 2.43 0.64 0.25
C TRP A 7 0.97 0.61 0.68
N ARG A 8 0.47 1.70 1.23
CA ARG A 8 -0.92 1.83 1.63
C ARG A 8 -1.63 2.83 0.75
N CYS A 9 -2.82 2.46 0.26
CA CYS A 9 -3.73 3.41 -0.36
C CYS A 9 -4.23 4.40 0.70
N ASN A 10 -3.96 5.69 0.53
CA ASN A 10 -4.39 6.73 1.47
C ASN A 10 -5.91 7.00 1.45
N VAL A 11 -6.65 6.40 0.50
CA VAL A 11 -8.12 6.50 0.39
C VAL A 11 -8.83 5.36 1.11
N CYS A 12 -8.50 4.11 0.77
CA CYS A 12 -9.23 2.93 1.27
C CYS A 12 -8.42 2.02 2.20
N ASN A 13 -7.16 2.36 2.46
CA ASN A 13 -6.22 1.57 3.26
C ASN A 13 -5.86 0.19 2.69
N ASP A 14 -6.06 -0.07 1.40
CA ASP A 14 -5.51 -1.26 0.75
C ASP A 14 -3.98 -1.33 0.92
N ILE A 15 -3.46 -2.51 1.25
CA ILE A 15 -2.03 -2.75 1.46
C ILE A 15 -1.45 -3.53 0.28
N HIS A 16 -0.47 -2.94 -0.40
CA HIS A 16 0.30 -3.55 -1.47
C HIS A 16 1.75 -3.80 -1.03
N TYR A 17 2.30 -4.99 -1.30
CA TYR A 17 3.70 -5.31 -1.01
C TYR A 17 4.50 -5.45 -2.32
N GLY A 18 5.39 -4.49 -2.58
CA GLY A 18 6.07 -4.37 -3.87
C GLY A 18 7.18 -3.33 -3.88
N ILE A 19 7.86 -3.19 -5.02
CA ILE A 19 8.92 -2.19 -5.21
C ILE A 19 8.33 -0.76 -5.22
N ALA A 20 7.11 -0.63 -5.73
CA ALA A 20 6.33 0.61 -5.78
C ALA A 20 4.84 0.29 -5.57
N GLY A 21 4.05 1.28 -5.17
CA GLY A 21 2.60 1.18 -5.15
C GLY A 21 2.03 1.14 -6.58
N PRO A 22 0.88 0.48 -6.82
CA PRO A 22 0.24 0.46 -8.13
C PRO A 22 -0.32 1.85 -8.48
N LYS A 23 -0.32 2.18 -9.78
CA LYS A 23 -0.86 3.44 -10.29
C LYS A 23 -2.37 3.58 -10.03
N LEU A 24 -3.12 2.48 -10.15
CA LEU A 24 -4.56 2.43 -9.89
C LEU A 24 -4.82 1.47 -8.74
N CYS A 25 -5.54 1.92 -7.71
CA CYS A 25 -5.92 1.05 -6.61
C CYS A 25 -6.91 -0.03 -7.06
N PRO A 26 -6.64 -1.34 -6.85
CA PRO A 26 -7.55 -2.42 -7.22
C PRO A 26 -8.83 -2.43 -6.38
N THR A 27 -8.82 -1.77 -5.22
CA THR A 27 -9.92 -1.78 -4.25
C THR A 27 -10.86 -0.59 -4.42
N CYS A 28 -10.33 0.63 -4.55
CA CYS A 28 -11.15 1.86 -4.65
C CYS A 28 -11.01 2.61 -5.98
N SER A 29 -10.17 2.14 -6.90
CA SER A 29 -9.97 2.75 -8.23
C SER A 29 -9.49 4.20 -8.22
N THR A 30 -8.92 4.69 -7.11
CA THR A 30 -8.23 5.99 -7.11
C THR A 30 -6.84 5.84 -7.74
N GLU A 31 -6.47 6.81 -8.57
CA GLU A 31 -5.14 6.90 -9.20
C GLU A 31 -4.11 7.54 -8.25
N ASP A 32 -2.87 7.05 -8.31
CA ASP A 32 -1.68 7.60 -7.62
C ASP A 32 -1.87 7.83 -6.10
N ALA A 33 -2.67 6.96 -5.47
CA ALA A 33 -3.07 7.06 -4.07
C ALA A 33 -2.19 6.27 -3.08
N TYR A 34 -1.20 5.51 -3.56
CA TYR A 34 -0.35 4.69 -2.68
C TYR A 34 0.81 5.49 -2.11
N VAL A 35 0.97 5.41 -0.79
CA VAL A 35 2.10 5.95 -0.05
C VAL A 35 2.87 4.83 0.63
N GLU A 36 4.18 5.00 0.83
CA GLU A 36 4.99 4.02 1.58
C GLU A 36 4.44 3.91 3.01
N ALA A 37 4.27 2.68 3.49
CA ALA A 37 3.78 2.35 4.82
C ALA A 37 4.84 1.53 5.57
N THR A 38 4.91 1.68 6.88
CA THR A 38 5.78 0.81 7.68
C THR A 38 5.16 -0.58 7.84
N LYS A 39 5.97 -1.57 8.23
CA LYS A 39 5.46 -2.91 8.52
C LYS A 39 4.43 -2.89 9.64
N GLU A 40 4.66 -2.09 10.67
CA GLU A 40 3.77 -1.95 11.84
C GLU A 40 2.43 -1.32 11.44
N GLU A 41 2.45 -0.33 10.55
CA GLU A 41 1.24 0.27 9.99
C GLU A 41 0.46 -0.74 9.14
N ALA A 42 1.16 -1.43 8.23
CA ALA A 42 0.54 -2.45 7.39
C ALA A 42 -0.12 -3.55 8.21
N GLN A 43 0.53 -4.04 9.28
CA GLN A 43 -0.01 -5.05 10.20
C GLN A 43 -1.31 -4.58 10.87
N LYS A 44 -1.34 -3.35 11.40
CA LYS A 44 -2.53 -2.78 12.02
C LYS A 44 -3.71 -2.70 11.04
N VAL A 45 -3.43 -2.36 9.79
CA VAL A 45 -4.46 -2.20 8.75
C VAL A 45 -5.06 -3.55 8.33
N ILE A 46 -4.24 -4.59 8.23
CA ILE A 46 -4.70 -5.95 7.87
C ILE A 46 -5.21 -6.76 9.08
N GLY A 47 -5.24 -6.18 10.28
CA GLY A 47 -5.77 -6.81 11.49
C GLY A 47 -4.86 -7.88 12.10
N LEU A 48 -3.54 -7.77 11.91
CA LEU A 48 -2.53 -8.63 12.55
C LEU A 48 -1.94 -7.99 13.82
#